data_AF-A0A3N9UTD0-F1
#
_entry.id   AF-A0A3N9UTD0-F1
#
_cell.length_a   1.000
_cell.length_b   1.000
_cell.length_c   1.000
_cell.angle_alpha   90.00
_cell.angle_beta   90.00
_cell.angle_gamma   90.00
#
_symmetry.space_group_name_H-M   'P 1'
#
loop_
_entity.id
_entity.type
_entity.pdbx_description
1 polymer ?
#
loop_
_entity_poly.entity_id
_entity_poly.type
_entity_poly.pdbx_seq_one_letter_code
_entity_poly.pdbx_strand_id
1 'polypeptide(L)'
;MAEYGEWNRKGASLSDVTAEKEYKVDRDFIIKGINAGKLEYRDGSVWGNPYIKILRHQLEEYIASELGPEYLAKASGKIELRKVKKEIAEIEQQLSELQIRKAGLETKKAELEKIMKK
;
A
#
# COMPACT_ATOMS: atom_id res chain seq x y z
N MET A 1 -5.95 5.78 -24.36
CA MET A 1 -5.71 4.34 -24.55
C MET A 1 -4.46 4.03 -23.78
N ALA A 2 -4.57 3.30 -22.68
CA ALA A 2 -3.41 2.92 -21.88
C ALA A 2 -2.42 2.11 -22.73
N GLU A 3 -1.13 2.46 -22.67
CA GLU A 3 -0.09 1.72 -23.38
C GLU A 3 0.05 0.31 -22.79
N TYR A 4 0.37 -0.67 -23.64
CA TYR A 4 0.42 -2.11 -23.34
C TYR A 4 1.57 -2.44 -22.36
N GLY A 5 1.40 -2.06 -21.09
CA GLY A 5 2.43 -2.13 -20.06
C GLY A 5 2.02 -1.47 -18.75
N GLU A 6 1.10 -0.49 -18.80
CA GLU A 6 0.64 0.22 -17.60
C GLU A 6 -0.07 -0.70 -16.60
N TRP A 7 -0.77 -1.72 -17.09
CA TRP A 7 -1.44 -2.73 -16.26
C TRP A 7 -0.49 -3.67 -15.51
N ASN A 8 0.72 -3.88 -16.03
CA ASN A 8 1.70 -4.82 -15.48
C ASN A 8 2.71 -4.16 -14.53
N ARG A 9 2.72 -2.82 -14.47
CA ARG A 9 3.60 -2.11 -13.55
C ARG A 9 3.12 -2.29 -12.10
N LYS A 10 4.02 -2.70 -11.21
CA LYS A 10 3.72 -2.92 -9.79
C LYS A 10 3.10 -1.65 -9.19
N GLY A 11 1.87 -1.76 -8.69
CA GLY A 11 1.12 -0.67 -8.07
C GLY A 11 0.40 0.29 -9.04
N ALA A 12 0.44 0.05 -10.35
CA ALA A 12 -0.25 0.90 -11.33
C ALA A 12 -1.76 0.60 -11.44
N SER A 13 -2.18 -0.61 -11.05
CA SER A 13 -3.58 -1.01 -11.01
C SER A 13 -4.07 -1.23 -9.58
N LEU A 14 -5.33 -0.92 -9.30
CA LEU A 14 -5.99 -1.24 -8.04
C LEU A 14 -7.38 -1.86 -8.28
N SER A 15 -7.92 -2.54 -7.28
CA SER A 15 -9.31 -3.03 -7.31
C SER A 15 -10.28 -1.97 -6.77
N ASP A 16 -11.57 -2.12 -7.07
CA ASP A 16 -12.67 -1.34 -6.50
C ASP A 16 -12.63 -1.33 -4.97
N VAL A 17 -12.35 -2.47 -4.33
CA VAL A 17 -12.22 -2.56 -2.87
C VAL A 17 -11.03 -1.75 -2.33
N THR A 18 -9.91 -1.73 -3.06
CA THR A 18 -8.75 -0.92 -2.69
C THR A 18 -9.02 0.55 -2.93
N ALA A 19 -9.73 0.90 -4.00
CA ALA A 19 -10.13 2.28 -4.31
C ALA A 19 -10.96 2.89 -3.18
N GLU A 20 -11.93 2.13 -2.69
CA GLU A 20 -12.79 2.54 -1.56
C GLU A 20 -11.97 2.73 -0.27
N LYS A 21 -10.98 1.86 -0.02
CA LYS A 21 -10.14 1.95 1.19
C LYS A 21 -9.12 3.08 1.16
N GLU A 22 -8.53 3.33 0.00
CA GLU A 22 -7.48 4.33 -0.20
C GLU A 22 -8.06 5.72 -0.44
N TYR A 23 -9.01 5.83 -1.37
CA TYR A 23 -9.56 7.10 -1.82
C TYR A 23 -10.96 7.39 -1.29
N LYS A 24 -11.59 6.47 -0.53
CA LYS A 24 -12.96 6.68 0.01
C LYS A 24 -14.00 7.00 -1.06
N VAL A 25 -13.79 6.44 -2.26
CA VAL A 25 -14.72 6.49 -3.38
C VAL A 25 -15.60 5.23 -3.41
N ASP A 26 -16.89 5.41 -3.63
CA ASP A 26 -17.83 4.30 -3.75
C ASP A 26 -17.68 3.53 -5.07
N ARG A 27 -18.10 2.26 -5.07
CA ARG A 27 -18.15 1.44 -6.28
C ARG A 27 -19.02 2.09 -7.38
N ASP A 28 -20.09 2.78 -7.01
CA ASP A 28 -20.96 3.50 -7.95
C ASP A 28 -20.22 4.64 -8.67
N PHE A 29 -19.31 5.33 -7.97
CA PHE A 29 -18.45 6.36 -8.57
C PHE A 29 -17.53 5.76 -9.62
N ILE A 30 -16.95 4.59 -9.34
CA ILE A 30 -16.09 3.86 -10.29
C ILE A 30 -16.90 3.42 -11.51
N ILE A 31 -18.11 2.87 -11.31
CA ILE A 31 -18.98 2.46 -12.41
C ILE A 31 -19.39 3.67 -13.27
N LYS A 32 -19.66 4.83 -12.66
CA LYS A 32 -19.91 6.07 -13.40
C LYS A 32 -18.71 6.50 -14.23
N GLY A 33 -17.49 6.43 -13.69
CA GLY A 33 -16.27 6.72 -14.44
C GLY A 33 -16.03 5.76 -15.61
N ILE A 34 -16.35 4.47 -15.44
CA ILE A 34 -16.31 3.46 -16.49
C ILE A 34 -17.35 3.76 -17.58
N ASN A 35 -18.60 4.02 -17.20
CA ASN A 35 -19.68 4.35 -18.13
C ASN A 35 -19.43 5.66 -18.89
N ALA A 36 -18.74 6.61 -18.26
CA ALA A 36 -18.30 7.86 -18.89
C ALA A 36 -17.08 7.68 -19.81
N GLY A 37 -16.50 6.46 -19.90
CA GLY A 37 -15.30 6.18 -20.68
C GLY A 37 -14.03 6.82 -20.11
N LYS A 38 -14.06 7.34 -18.88
CA LYS A 38 -12.92 7.97 -18.21
C LYS A 38 -12.01 6.95 -17.52
N LEU A 39 -12.54 5.78 -17.17
CA LEU A 39 -11.81 4.70 -16.50
C LEU A 39 -11.78 3.45 -17.38
N GLU A 40 -10.58 2.95 -17.67
CA GLU A 40 -10.42 1.61 -18.21
C GLU A 40 -10.52 0.59 -17.08
N TYR A 41 -11.22 -0.51 -17.34
CA TYR A 41 -11.41 -1.57 -16.36
C TYR A 41 -11.08 -2.95 -16.94
N ARG A 42 -10.70 -3.85 -16.05
CA ARG A 42 -10.63 -5.28 -16.29
C ARG A 42 -11.37 -6.01 -15.19
N ASP A 43 -12.19 -6.96 -15.57
CA ASP A 43 -12.76 -7.94 -14.67
C ASP A 43 -11.67 -8.88 -14.13
N GLY A 44 -11.75 -9.15 -12.84
CA GLY A 44 -10.94 -10.16 -12.16
C GLY A 44 -11.78 -10.93 -11.17
N SER A 45 -11.31 -12.12 -10.78
CA SER A 45 -11.94 -12.91 -9.72
C SER A 45 -10.88 -13.46 -8.79
N VAL A 46 -11.06 -13.23 -7.49
CA VAL A 46 -10.25 -13.85 -6.44
C VAL A 46 -11.15 -14.85 -5.74
N TRP A 47 -10.85 -16.15 -5.88
CA TRP A 47 -11.60 -17.23 -5.20
C TRP A 47 -13.12 -17.18 -5.45
N GLY A 48 -13.53 -16.84 -6.67
CA GLY A 48 -14.95 -16.74 -7.05
C GLY A 48 -15.60 -15.40 -6.73
N ASN A 49 -14.92 -14.48 -6.02
CA ASN A 49 -15.42 -13.15 -5.77
C ASN A 49 -14.99 -12.19 -6.90
N PRO A 50 -15.94 -11.67 -7.71
CA PRO A 50 -15.62 -10.77 -8.81
C PRO A 50 -15.22 -9.40 -8.27
N TYR A 51 -14.17 -8.81 -8.85
CA TYR A 51 -13.73 -7.46 -8.55
C TYR A 51 -13.39 -6.72 -9.85
N ILE A 52 -13.46 -5.40 -9.78
CA ILE A 52 -13.15 -4.54 -10.92
C ILE A 52 -11.74 -4.01 -10.70
N LYS A 53 -10.86 -4.23 -11.67
CA LYS A 53 -9.49 -3.73 -11.68
C LYS A 53 -9.42 -2.49 -12.55
N ILE A 54 -8.91 -1.40 -12.02
CA ILE A 54 -8.79 -0.09 -12.69
C ILE A 54 -7.37 0.45 -12.55
N LEU A 55 -6.99 1.37 -13.44
CA LEU A 55 -5.70 2.06 -13.36
C LEU A 55 -5.75 3.18 -12.32
N ARG A 56 -4.69 3.27 -11.50
CA ARG A 56 -4.59 4.27 -10.43
C ARG A 56 -4.57 5.68 -10.99
N HIS A 57 -3.75 5.93 -12.00
CA HIS A 57 -3.63 7.25 -12.61
C HIS A 57 -4.98 7.77 -13.12
N GLN A 58 -5.71 6.94 -13.88
CA GLN A 58 -7.04 7.30 -14.39
C GLN A 58 -8.05 7.57 -13.27
N LEU A 59 -8.01 6.79 -12.19
CA LEU A 59 -8.86 7.04 -11.03
C LEU A 59 -8.52 8.37 -10.35
N GLU A 60 -7.23 8.67 -10.16
CA GLU A 60 -6.78 9.92 -9.54
C GLU A 60 -7.15 11.14 -10.40
N GLU A 61 -7.00 11.06 -11.72
CA GLU A 61 -7.45 12.08 -12.66
C GLU A 61 -8.98 12.29 -12.64
N TYR A 62 -9.73 11.19 -12.55
CA TYR A 62 -11.19 11.24 -12.45
C TYR A 62 -11.64 11.86 -11.12
N ILE A 63 -11.00 11.49 -10.01
CA ILE A 63 -11.24 12.09 -8.69
C ILE A 63 -10.90 13.57 -8.70
N ALA A 64 -9.75 13.96 -9.27
CA ALA A 64 -9.36 15.36 -9.35
C ALA A 64 -10.36 16.19 -10.18
N SER A 65 -10.95 15.58 -11.22
CA SER A 65 -11.94 16.22 -12.07
C SER A 65 -13.31 16.39 -11.39
N GLU A 66 -13.79 15.37 -10.66
CA GLU A 66 -15.16 15.37 -10.08
C GLU A 66 -15.22 15.90 -8.64
N LEU A 67 -14.22 15.55 -7.81
CA LEU A 67 -14.16 15.87 -6.37
C LEU A 67 -13.13 16.96 -6.05
N GLY A 68 -12.31 17.35 -7.02
CA GLY A 68 -11.30 18.38 -6.91
C GLY A 68 -9.94 17.88 -6.43
N PRO A 69 -8.87 18.64 -6.70
CA PRO A 69 -7.50 18.27 -6.36
C PRO A 69 -7.23 18.23 -4.85
N GLU A 70 -7.96 19.00 -4.04
CA GLU A 70 -7.83 19.00 -2.59
C GLU A 70 -8.22 17.66 -1.96
N TYR A 71 -9.26 17.01 -2.50
CA TYR A 71 -9.67 15.69 -2.06
C TYR A 71 -8.58 14.65 -2.34
N LEU A 72 -7.99 14.71 -3.54
CA LEU A 72 -6.88 13.85 -3.94
C LEU A 72 -5.64 14.06 -3.06
N ALA A 73 -5.28 15.32 -2.76
CA ALA A 73 -4.17 15.65 -1.88
C ALA A 73 -4.38 15.09 -0.45
N LYS A 74 -5.61 15.16 0.07
CA LYS A 74 -5.96 14.60 1.38
C LYS A 74 -5.93 13.07 1.39
N ALA A 75 -6.38 12.43 0.31
CA ALA A 75 -6.36 10.98 0.18
C ALA A 75 -4.92 10.45 0.05
N SER A 76 -4.12 11.03 -0.84
CA SER A 76 -2.71 10.70 -1.02
C SER A 76 -1.89 10.89 0.27
N GLY A 77 -2.05 12.02 0.97
CA GLY A 77 -1.38 12.24 2.24
C GLY A 77 -1.73 11.20 3.31
N LYS A 78 -2.99 10.71 3.35
CA LYS A 78 -3.38 9.60 4.24
C LYS A 78 -2.75 8.27 3.85
N ILE A 79 -2.59 8.00 2.55
CA ILE A 79 -1.96 6.79 2.04
C ILE A 79 -0.47 6.80 2.38
N GLU A 80 0.22 7.92 2.14
CA GLU A 80 1.62 8.10 2.49
C GLU A 80 1.84 7.94 4.00
N LEU A 81 0.99 8.57 4.82
CA LEU A 81 1.06 8.42 6.27
C LEU A 81 0.89 6.96 6.72
N ARG A 82 0.00 6.19 6.08
CA ARG A 82 -0.16 4.75 6.37
C ARG A 82 1.08 3.96 6.00
N LYS A 83 1.72 4.26 4.86
CA LYS A 83 2.98 3.61 4.45
C LYS A 83 4.10 3.89 5.45
N VAL A 84 4.32 5.16 5.77
CA VAL A 84 5.35 5.58 6.73
C VAL A 84 5.11 4.94 8.10
N LYS A 85 3.86 4.91 8.59
CA LYS A 85 3.54 4.22 9.86
C LYS A 85 3.86 2.73 9.83
N LYS A 86 3.58 2.05 8.72
CA LYS A 86 3.91 0.63 8.56
C LYS A 86 5.42 0.42 8.55
N GLU A 87 6.15 1.25 7.82
CA GLU A 87 7.62 1.20 7.77
C GLU A 87 8.24 1.44 9.14
N ILE A 88 7.74 2.42 9.91
CA ILE A 88 8.17 2.65 11.30
C ILE A 88 7.97 1.39 12.14
N ALA A 89 6.76 0.80 12.11
CA ALA A 89 6.47 -0.38 12.92
C ALA A 89 7.35 -1.60 12.55
N GLU A 90 7.64 -1.79 11.26
CA GLU A 90 8.50 -2.87 10.78
C GLU A 90 9.96 -2.67 11.24
N ILE A 91 10.46 -1.43 11.16
CA ILE A 91 11.80 -1.08 11.64
C ILE A 91 11.90 -1.20 13.16
N GLU A 92 10.88 -0.78 13.91
CA GLU A 92 10.83 -0.93 15.37
C GLU A 92 10.87 -2.41 15.79
N GLN A 93 10.17 -3.28 15.07
CA GLN A 93 10.23 -4.72 15.29
C GLN A 93 11.64 -5.25 15.04
N GLN A 94 12.25 -4.90 13.91
CA GLN A 94 13.63 -5.32 13.58
C GLN A 94 14.64 -4.80 14.62
N LEU A 95 14.48 -3.57 15.10
CA LEU A 95 15.32 -2.99 16.13
C LEU A 95 15.23 -3.77 17.44
N SER A 96 14.01 -4.13 17.87
CA SER A 96 13.76 -4.93 19.07
C SER A 96 14.43 -6.30 18.98
N GLU A 97 14.28 -6.99 17.84
CA GLU A 97 14.94 -8.28 17.60
C GLU A 97 16.47 -8.18 17.68
N LEU A 98 17.05 -7.13 17.11
CA LEU A 98 18.49 -6.87 17.17
C LEU A 98 18.96 -6.54 18.60
N GLN A 99 18.17 -5.78 19.37
CA GLN A 99 18.48 -5.47 20.76
C GLN A 99 18.49 -6.73 21.64
N ILE A 100 17.50 -7.61 21.49
CA ILE A 100 17.44 -8.91 22.18
C ILE A 100 18.67 -9.74 21.82
N ARG A 101 19.01 -9.82 20.53
CA ARG A 101 20.17 -10.57 20.06
C ARG A 101 21.48 -10.00 20.61
N LYS A 102 21.63 -8.67 20.65
CA LYS A 102 22.80 -8.00 21.22
C LYS A 102 22.96 -8.35 22.70
N ALA A 103 21.90 -8.21 23.50
CA ALA A 103 21.93 -8.52 24.93
C ALA A 103 22.33 -9.99 25.18
N GLY A 104 21.79 -10.92 24.40
CA GLY A 104 22.16 -12.34 24.48
C GLY A 104 23.60 -12.65 24.08
N LEU A 105 24.23 -11.82 23.24
CA LEU A 105 25.65 -11.95 22.90
C LEU A 105 26.54 -11.34 23.98
N GLU A 106 26.14 -10.22 24.58
CA GLU A 106 26.85 -9.59 25.69
C GLU A 106 26.91 -10.50 26.93
N THR A 107 25.81 -11.18 27.25
CA THR A 107 25.78 -12.15 28.35
C THR A 107 26.72 -13.33 28.09
N LYS A 108 26.64 -13.94 26.90
CA LYS A 108 27.54 -15.03 26.48
C LYS A 108 29.01 -14.62 26.52
N LYS A 109 29.32 -13.40 26.06
CA LYS A 109 30.68 -12.86 26.11
C LYS A 109 31.17 -12.75 27.56
N ALA A 110 30.36 -12.22 28.46
CA ALA A 110 30.72 -12.08 29.87
C ALA A 110 30.90 -13.45 30.58
N GLU A 111 30.12 -14.47 30.20
CA GLU A 111 30.29 -15.84 30.70
C GLU A 111 31.61 -16.46 30.23
N LEU A 112 31.95 -16.32 28.95
CA LEU A 112 33.22 -16.81 28.40
C LEU A 112 34.44 -16.13 29.04
N GLU A 113 34.37 -14.80 29.26
CA GLU A 113 35.44 -14.06 29.93
C GLU A 113 35.65 -14.52 31.38
N LYS A 114 34.60 -14.96 32.09
CA LYS A 114 34.71 -15.54 33.43
C LYS A 114 35.35 -16.93 33.41
N ILE A 115 35.01 -17.75 32.41
CA ILE A 115 35.61 -19.09 32.25
C ILE A 115 37.11 -18.98 31.95
N MET A 116 37.51 -18.05 31.09
CA MET A 116 38.91 -17.86 30.71
C MET A 116 39.80 -17.28 31.82
N LYS A 117 39.21 -16.66 32.86
CA LYS A 117 39.93 -16.06 33.99
C LYS A 117 40.04 -16.98 35.21
N LYS A 118 39.50 -18.20 35.12
CA LYS A 118 39.46 -19.20 36.20
C LYS A 118 40.42 -20.34 35.88
#